data_AF-A0A0F9N9U3-F1
#
_entry.id   AF-A0A0F9N9U3-F1
#
_cell.length_a   1.000
_cell.length_b   1.000
_cell.length_c   1.000
_cell.angle_alpha   90.00
_cell.angle_beta   90.00
_cell.angle_gamma   90.00
#
_symmetry.space_group_name_H-M   'P 1'
#
loop_
_entity.id
_entity.type
_entity.pdbx_description
1 polymer ?
#
loop_
_entity_poly.entity_id
_entity_poly.type
_entity_poly.pdbx_seq_one_letter_code
_entity_poly.pdbx_strand_id
1 'polypeptide(L)'
;MSYNGLQRAFANYVNQDLQERMAAVKADMDILSVADLLDVSYPDHQLGQEVRFTCPVHGDGTEGHPTGMLYIDEGLWKCFDCGGGGTMFDLPISFGKAKTFPESLQWLEAHCGIATPRVESRKHSGGYPL
;
A
#
# COMPACT_ATOMS: atom_id res chain seq x y z
N MET A 1 7.71 35.40 -16.41
CA MET A 1 7.38 34.45 -15.33
C MET A 1 8.04 33.13 -15.66
N SER A 2 9.00 32.67 -14.86
CA SER A 2 9.83 31.50 -15.19
C SER A 2 9.04 30.21 -15.03
N TYR A 3 8.89 29.44 -16.11
CA TYR A 3 8.22 28.13 -16.15
C TYR A 3 8.71 27.16 -15.06
N ASN A 4 9.97 27.29 -14.63
CA ASN A 4 10.58 26.47 -13.58
C ASN A 4 9.97 26.69 -12.18
N GLY A 5 9.40 27.87 -11.90
CA GLY A 5 8.78 28.16 -10.60
C GLY A 5 7.43 27.45 -10.41
N LEU A 6 6.61 27.44 -11.47
CA LEU A 6 5.28 26.83 -11.45
C LEU A 6 5.35 25.29 -11.44
N GLN A 7 6.30 24.70 -12.18
CA GLN A 7 6.50 23.24 -12.17
C GLN A 7 6.94 22.70 -10.81
N ARG A 8 7.83 23.42 -10.10
CA ARG A 8 8.27 23.03 -8.74
C ARG A 8 7.14 23.17 -7.72
N ALA A 9 6.36 24.24 -7.79
CA ALA A 9 5.22 24.44 -6.89
C ALA A 9 4.16 23.32 -7.05
N PHE A 10 3.87 22.93 -8.29
CA PHE A 10 2.94 21.83 -8.56
C PHE A 10 3.46 20.49 -8.03
N ALA A 11 4.74 20.16 -8.26
CA ALA A 11 5.32 18.91 -7.75
C ALA A 11 5.31 18.85 -6.22
N ASN A 12 5.60 19.97 -5.54
CA ASN A 12 5.53 20.05 -4.08
C ASN A 12 4.09 19.85 -3.58
N TYR A 13 3.11 20.46 -4.23
CA TYR A 13 1.70 20.30 -3.87
C TYR A 13 1.24 18.84 -4.01
N VAL A 14 1.55 18.19 -5.13
CA VAL A 14 1.20 16.77 -5.35
C VAL A 14 1.87 15.87 -4.32
N ASN A 15 3.13 16.13 -3.98
CA ASN A 15 3.82 15.37 -2.94
C ASN A 15 3.18 15.59 -1.56
N GLN A 16 2.77 16.82 -1.23
CA GLN A 16 2.12 17.13 0.03
C GLN A 16 0.76 16.43 0.15
N ASP A 17 -0.09 16.54 -0.87
CA ASP A 17 -1.40 15.86 -0.92
C ASP A 17 -1.24 14.34 -0.72
N LEU A 18 -0.24 13.74 -1.38
CA LEU A 18 0.04 12.32 -1.22
C LEU A 18 0.45 11.96 0.22
N GLN A 19 1.32 12.75 0.84
CA GLN A 19 1.74 12.51 2.23
C GLN A 19 0.57 12.68 3.21
N GLU A 20 -0.31 13.66 3.00
CA GLU A 20 -1.51 13.86 3.82
C GLU A 20 -2.47 12.68 3.74
N ARG A 21 -2.69 12.14 2.53
CA ARG A 21 -3.51 10.93 2.33
C ARG A 21 -2.91 9.70 3.01
N MET A 22 -1.60 9.48 2.83
CA MET A 22 -0.90 8.39 3.51
C MET A 22 -0.95 8.54 5.04
N ALA A 23 -0.82 9.76 5.56
CA ALA A 23 -0.90 10.04 6.99
C ALA A 23 -2.31 9.78 7.53
N ALA A 24 -3.36 10.13 6.77
CA ALA A 24 -4.74 9.86 7.15
C ALA A 24 -5.01 8.35 7.27
N VAL A 25 -4.54 7.54 6.31
CA VAL A 25 -4.65 6.07 6.40
C VAL A 25 -3.87 5.53 7.60
N LYS A 26 -2.64 5.99 7.83
CA LYS A 26 -1.81 5.57 8.98
C LYS A 26 -2.38 5.98 10.34
N ALA A 27 -3.27 6.97 10.40
CA ALA A 27 -3.91 7.39 11.64
C ALA A 27 -5.06 6.45 12.04
N ASP A 28 -5.62 5.71 11.08
CA ASP A 28 -6.76 4.80 11.29
C ASP A 28 -6.36 3.32 11.23
N MET A 29 -5.30 3.00 10.46
CA MET A 29 -4.85 1.64 10.23
C MET A 29 -3.35 1.46 10.48
N ASP A 30 -2.99 0.32 11.04
CA ASP A 30 -1.63 -0.20 11.11
C ASP A 30 -1.42 -1.37 10.13
N ILE A 31 -0.20 -1.92 10.10
CA ILE A 31 0.13 -3.00 9.18
C ILE A 31 -0.62 -4.31 9.50
N LEU A 32 -0.95 -4.56 10.77
CA LEU A 32 -1.73 -5.73 11.17
C LEU A 32 -3.15 -5.63 10.61
N SER A 33 -3.78 -4.48 10.76
CA SER A 33 -5.12 -4.20 10.22
C SER A 33 -5.16 -4.43 8.72
N VAL A 34 -4.12 -4.02 7.99
CA VAL A 34 -4.02 -4.27 6.54
C VAL A 34 -3.84 -5.75 6.22
N ALA A 35 -2.97 -6.44 6.96
CA ALA A 35 -2.77 -7.88 6.78
C ALA A 35 -4.04 -8.68 7.11
N ASP A 36 -4.82 -8.25 8.11
CA ASP A 36 -6.12 -8.85 8.44
C ASP A 36 -7.14 -8.67 7.31
N LEU A 37 -7.20 -7.48 6.67
CA LEU A 37 -8.05 -7.27 5.48
C LEU A 37 -7.65 -8.13 4.28
N LEU A 38 -6.40 -8.62 4.27
CA LEU A 38 -5.86 -9.48 3.23
C LEU A 38 -6.00 -10.97 3.58
N ASP A 39 -6.72 -11.30 4.65
CA ASP A 39 -6.93 -12.66 5.16
C ASP A 39 -5.60 -13.40 5.41
N VAL A 40 -4.60 -12.68 5.93
CA VAL A 40 -3.28 -13.26 6.22
C VAL A 40 -3.34 -14.15 7.46
N SER A 41 -2.75 -15.34 7.34
CA SER A 41 -2.67 -16.31 8.45
C SER A 41 -1.45 -16.04 9.34
N TYR A 42 -1.68 -16.05 10.66
CA TYR A 42 -0.64 -15.92 11.70
C TYR A 42 -0.56 -17.22 12.52
N PRO A 43 0.18 -18.24 12.05
CA PRO A 43 0.25 -19.53 12.74
C PRO A 43 0.98 -19.46 14.09
N ASP A 44 1.86 -18.46 14.27
CA ASP A 44 2.58 -18.21 15.52
C ASP A 44 1.99 -17.00 16.26
N HIS A 45 2.04 -17.04 17.60
CA HIS A 45 1.70 -15.89 18.43
C HIS A 45 2.74 -14.76 18.28
N GLN A 46 2.26 -13.52 18.44
CA GLN A 46 3.06 -12.29 18.44
C GLN A 46 4.32 -12.42 19.32
N LEU A 47 5.49 -12.11 18.75
CA LEU A 47 6.77 -12.07 19.43
C LEU A 47 7.16 -10.61 19.65
N GLY A 48 6.62 -10.00 20.70
CA GLY A 48 6.85 -8.58 20.96
C GLY A 48 6.22 -7.69 19.89
N GLN A 49 7.02 -6.91 19.17
CA GLN A 49 6.56 -5.99 18.11
C GLN A 49 6.61 -6.62 16.71
N GLU A 50 6.86 -7.93 16.66
CA GLU A 50 6.97 -8.68 15.41
C GLU A 50 5.91 -9.78 15.37
N VAL A 51 5.26 -9.95 14.22
CA VAL A 51 4.28 -11.02 13.99
C VAL A 51 4.71 -11.85 12.80
N ARG A 52 4.78 -13.16 12.99
CA ARG A 52 5.05 -14.10 11.91
C ARG A 52 3.78 -14.41 11.15
N PHE A 53 3.90 -14.53 9.84
CA PHE A 53 2.78 -14.83 8.97
C PHE A 53 3.15 -15.83 7.86
N THR A 54 2.14 -16.52 7.34
CA THR A 54 2.27 -17.35 6.14
C THR A 54 2.09 -16.48 4.91
N CYS A 55 3.12 -16.40 4.07
CA CYS A 55 3.08 -15.62 2.85
C CYS A 55 2.08 -16.25 1.85
N PRO A 56 1.08 -15.51 1.34
CA PRO A 56 0.14 -16.01 0.34
C PRO A 56 0.64 -15.84 -1.11
N VAL A 57 1.81 -15.23 -1.28
CA VAL A 57 2.36 -14.89 -2.61
C VAL A 57 3.20 -16.02 -3.19
N HIS A 58 3.93 -16.75 -2.34
CA HIS A 58 4.74 -17.90 -2.75
C HIS A 58 4.22 -19.18 -2.11
N GLY A 59 4.53 -20.29 -2.76
CA GLY A 59 3.82 -21.53 -2.51
C GLY A 59 2.38 -21.45 -3.00
N ASP A 60 1.66 -22.54 -2.85
CA ASP A 60 0.20 -22.55 -2.98
C ASP A 60 -0.51 -21.92 -1.76
N GLY A 61 0.23 -21.19 -0.92
CA GLY A 61 -0.26 -20.63 0.35
C GLY A 61 -0.60 -21.71 1.40
N THR A 62 -0.32 -22.99 1.13
CA THR A 62 -0.56 -24.10 2.06
C THR A 62 0.69 -24.51 2.84
N GLU A 63 1.79 -23.79 2.62
CA GLU A 63 3.02 -23.97 3.37
C GLU A 63 2.71 -23.75 4.86
N GLY A 64 2.59 -24.84 5.62
CA GLY A 64 2.14 -24.82 7.01
C GLY A 64 3.13 -24.19 7.99
N HIS A 65 4.14 -23.46 7.49
CA HIS A 65 5.14 -22.77 8.27
C HIS A 65 5.15 -21.27 7.92
N PRO A 66 5.29 -20.38 8.91
CA PRO A 66 5.40 -18.96 8.64
C PRO A 66 6.74 -18.62 8.01
N THR A 67 6.69 -17.88 6.91
CA THR A 67 7.84 -17.48 6.08
C THR A 67 8.01 -15.97 6.03
N GLY A 68 7.02 -15.24 6.55
CA GLY A 68 7.01 -13.79 6.62
C GLY A 68 7.01 -13.25 8.04
N MET A 69 7.39 -11.98 8.15
CA MET A 69 7.39 -11.19 9.37
C MET A 69 6.83 -9.79 9.11
N LEU A 70 5.91 -9.38 9.98
CA LEU A 70 5.40 -8.01 10.10
C LEU A 70 6.12 -7.34 11.26
N TYR A 71 6.69 -6.17 11.00
CA TYR A 71 7.32 -5.28 11.96
C TYR A 71 6.34 -4.15 12.28
N ILE A 72 5.64 -4.27 13.41
CA ILE A 72 4.46 -3.44 13.71
C ILE A 72 4.84 -1.98 13.90
N ASP A 73 5.88 -1.71 14.72
CA ASP A 73 6.32 -0.36 15.05
C ASP A 73 6.86 0.39 13.82
N GLU A 74 7.56 -0.32 12.93
CA GLU A 74 8.09 0.23 11.69
C GLU A 74 7.04 0.32 10.57
N GLY A 75 5.92 -0.41 10.69
CA GLY A 75 4.93 -0.55 9.63
C GLY A 75 5.49 -1.20 8.37
N LEU A 76 6.41 -2.17 8.55
CA LEU A 76 7.11 -2.87 7.48
C LEU A 76 6.80 -4.35 7.49
N TRP A 77 6.94 -5.00 6.34
CA TRP A 77 6.85 -6.45 6.22
C TRP A 77 7.96 -7.01 5.34
N LYS A 78 8.25 -8.29 5.55
CA LYS A 78 9.17 -9.04 4.72
C LYS A 78 8.79 -10.50 4.69
N CYS A 79 8.85 -11.10 3.51
CA CYS A 79 8.88 -12.54 3.31
C CYS A 79 10.33 -12.97 3.05
N PHE A 80 10.80 -13.97 3.80
CA PHE A 80 12.19 -14.43 3.72
C PHE A 80 12.43 -15.41 2.57
N ASP A 81 11.39 -16.02 2.01
CA ASP A 81 11.52 -16.99 0.92
C ASP A 81 11.37 -16.34 -0.45
N CYS A 82 10.28 -15.58 -0.68
CA CYS A 82 10.06 -14.92 -1.97
C CYS A 82 10.81 -13.58 -2.10
N GLY A 83 11.32 -13.05 -0.99
CA GLY A 83 12.02 -11.76 -0.95
C GLY A 83 11.10 -10.54 -1.05
N GLY A 84 9.78 -10.74 -1.13
CA GLY A 84 8.80 -9.66 -1.08
C GLY A 84 8.87 -8.90 0.25
N GLY A 85 8.61 -7.61 0.22
CA GLY A 85 8.63 -6.78 1.41
C GLY A 85 8.40 -5.31 1.08
N GLY A 86 8.13 -4.52 2.10
CA GLY A 86 7.83 -3.10 1.95
C GLY A 86 7.05 -2.55 3.13
N THR A 87 6.29 -1.49 2.87
CA THR A 87 5.38 -0.86 3.82
C THR A 87 4.01 -1.52 3.80
N MET A 88 3.12 -1.13 4.73
CA MET A 88 1.71 -1.51 4.70
C MET A 88 1.01 -1.21 3.35
N PHE A 89 1.48 -0.21 2.59
CA PHE A 89 0.91 0.13 1.26
C PHE A 89 1.38 -0.83 0.16
N ASP A 90 2.47 -1.56 0.38
CA ASP A 90 3.01 -2.52 -0.59
C ASP A 90 2.36 -3.91 -0.45
N LEU A 91 1.70 -4.17 0.69
CA LEU A 91 0.97 -5.42 0.95
C LEU A 91 -0.15 -5.66 -0.07
N PRO A 92 -1.13 -4.75 -0.28
CA PRO A 92 -2.19 -4.98 -1.27
C PRO A 92 -1.66 -5.19 -2.70
N ILE A 93 -0.53 -4.57 -3.02
CA ILE A 93 0.12 -4.73 -4.33
C ILE A 93 0.70 -6.13 -4.46
N SER A 94 1.51 -6.51 -3.46
CA SER A 94 2.21 -7.79 -3.46
C SER A 94 1.25 -8.97 -3.38
N PHE A 95 0.08 -8.78 -2.77
CA PHE A 95 -0.94 -9.80 -2.54
C PHE A 95 -2.04 -9.75 -3.62
N GLY A 96 -1.83 -8.96 -4.68
CA GLY A 96 -2.66 -8.96 -5.88
C GLY A 96 -4.00 -8.22 -5.77
N LYS A 97 -4.24 -7.43 -4.72
CA LYS A 97 -5.43 -6.58 -4.58
C LYS A 97 -5.30 -5.24 -5.32
N ALA A 98 -4.07 -4.78 -5.56
CA ALA A 98 -3.76 -3.57 -6.32
C ALA A 98 -2.60 -3.82 -7.30
N LYS A 99 -2.50 -3.04 -8.37
CA LYS A 99 -1.38 -3.13 -9.33
C LYS A 99 -0.36 -2.02 -9.14
N THR A 100 -0.77 -0.90 -8.55
CA THR A 100 0.05 0.30 -8.39
C THR A 100 -0.12 0.90 -7.00
N PHE A 101 0.84 1.73 -6.59
CA PHE A 101 0.77 2.45 -5.32
C PHE A 101 -0.49 3.32 -5.17
N PRO A 102 -0.91 4.13 -6.17
CA PRO A 102 -2.16 4.87 -6.08
C PRO A 102 -3.40 3.99 -5.91
N GLU A 103 -3.45 2.84 -6.59
CA GLU A 103 -4.55 1.88 -6.42
C GLU A 103 -4.54 1.26 -5.02
N SER A 104 -3.37 0.95 -4.47
CA SER A 104 -3.23 0.43 -3.12
C SER A 104 -3.68 1.45 -2.06
N LEU A 105 -3.25 2.70 -2.20
CA LEU A 105 -3.68 3.79 -1.33
C LEU A 105 -5.20 3.99 -1.40
N GLN A 106 -5.79 3.99 -2.60
CA GLN A 106 -7.23 4.12 -2.77
C GLN A 106 -8.00 2.93 -2.18
N TRP A 107 -7.46 1.71 -2.32
CA TRP A 107 -8.04 0.52 -1.70
C TRP A 107 -8.08 0.66 -0.18
N LEU A 108 -6.97 1.08 0.43
CA LEU A 108 -6.89 1.32 1.88
C LEU A 108 -7.80 2.47 2.35
N GLU A 109 -7.85 3.58 1.63
CA GLU A 109 -8.76 4.71 1.93
C GLU A 109 -10.23 4.27 1.97
N ALA A 110 -10.64 3.41 1.04
CA ALA A 110 -12.00 2.87 1.00
C ALA A 110 -12.34 2.05 2.25
N HIS A 111 -11.35 1.36 2.83
CA HIS A 111 -11.51 0.59 4.07
C HIS A 111 -11.47 1.47 5.32
N CYS A 112 -10.77 2.61 5.29
CA CYS A 112 -10.78 3.62 6.38
C CYS A 112 -12.01 4.55 6.34
N GLY A 113 -12.85 4.46 5.30
CA GLY A 113 -13.93 5.43 5.06
C GLY A 113 -13.43 6.85 4.74
N ILE A 114 -12.16 7.00 4.33
CA ILE A 114 -11.58 8.27 3.92
C ILE A 114 -12.07 8.59 2.51
N ALA A 115 -12.65 9.78 2.32
CA ALA A 115 -13.10 10.21 1.01
C ALA A 115 -11.90 10.43 0.07
N THR A 116 -11.64 9.49 -0.85
CA THR A 116 -10.62 9.66 -1.88
C THR A 116 -10.95 10.85 -2.78
N PRO A 117 -10.04 11.84 -2.95
CA PRO A 117 -10.22 12.89 -3.95
C PRO A 117 -10.35 12.24 -5.33
N ARG A 118 -11.49 12.44 -6.00
CA ARG A 118 -11.72 11.90 -7.33
C ARG A 118 -10.83 12.67 -8.31
N VAL A 119 -9.65 12.12 -8.64
CA VAL A 119 -8.82 12.66 -9.70
C VAL A 119 -9.59 12.44 -10.99
N GLU A 120 -10.24 13.49 -11.51
CA GLU A 120 -10.89 13.40 -12.82
C GLU A 120 -9.84 13.03 -13.85
N SER A 121 -9.95 11.81 -14.40
CA SER A 121 -9.14 11.39 -15.51
C SER A 121 -9.39 12.36 -16.66
N ARG A 122 -8.40 13.19 -16.98
CA ARG A 122 -8.46 14.02 -18.19
C ARG A 122 -8.57 13.06 -19.37
N LYS A 123 -9.77 12.95 -19.94
CA LYS A 123 -10.00 12.28 -21.22
C LYS A 123 -9.03 12.89 -22.22
N HIS A 124 -8.07 12.11 -22.70
CA HIS A 124 -7.25 12.48 -23.84
C HIS A 124 -8.14 12.39 -25.09
N SER A 125 -8.90 13.45 -25.36
CA SER A 125 -9.56 13.66 -26.64
C SER A 125 -8.51 14.07 -27.68
N GLY A 126 -7.71 13.10 -28.13
CA GLY A 126 -6.76 13.23 -29.22
C GLY A 126 -7.22 12.41 -30.42
N GLY A 127 -8.26 12.87 -31.12
CA GLY A 127 -8.55 12.41 -32.47
C GLY A 127 -7.60 13.10 -33.44
N TYR A 128 -6.71 12.35 -34.09
CA TYR A 128 -5.98 12.86 -35.25
C TYR A 128 -6.88 12.74 -36.49
N PRO A 129 -7.15 13.84 -37.22
CA PRO A 129 -7.77 13.74 -38.54
C PRO A 129 -6.77 13.12 -39.52
N LEU A 130 -7.25 12.13 -40.28
CA LEU A 130 -6.60 11.62 -41.50
C LEU A 130 -6.77 12.62 -42.65
#